data_AF-A0A7J3WM23-F1
#
_entry.id   AF-A0A7J3WM23-F1
#
_cell.length_a   1.000
_cell.length_b   1.000
_cell.length_c   1.000
_cell.angle_alpha   90.00
_cell.angle_beta   90.00
_cell.angle_gamma   90.00
#
_symmetry.space_group_name_H-M   'P 1'
#
loop_
_entity.id
_entity.type
_entity.pdbx_description
1 polymer ?
#
loop_
_entity_poly.entity_id
_entity_poly.type
_entity_poly.pdbx_seq_one_letter_code
_entity_poly.pdbx_strand_id
1 'polypeptide(L)'
;MQRATRVNCCLIRYAEVGIKSDQTRAAWLKRLRRNAETCLHWNDVPFSRIVITQGRLIAYTDDQRAPDLLSRVFGVSSASPARELPLDLDVMKDEAKRLFRQHGPSSFRITTQRVTKKYPLTSQQINAAIGEAVYDIGGTVDLKNCELDIRFEIIHDSSYVFTNVVRGVGGLPLGVQRTACAVIRTMRDIVAAWLFMRRGGMLELIVLDGPRATGYIDILMDASCSGLRVQLVPDDASMRLALESQAQRGQEVVVSADPLGNDAGLVELCPCETYSDAMIERTMEHAGLREPPALEHHLISAGGIVYHGEDILLIRRKDEGTWIPPKGGVDPNEFFREAALREIREETGLADVEAGRFIGKTRYSFARLGTTYTKDVYYYACQTGDTNVKLEHLFDDYVFLPYEAALELASFENDRRIMRQAARILRA
;
A
#
# COMPACT_ATOMS: atom_id res chain seq x y z
N MET A 1 -8.81 33.06 9.37
CA MET A 1 -7.93 32.61 8.26
C MET A 1 -6.85 31.71 8.85
N GLN A 2 -7.11 30.39 8.86
CA GLN A 2 -6.26 29.37 9.51
C GLN A 2 -5.01 29.13 8.67
N ARG A 3 -3.83 29.54 9.16
CA ARG A 3 -2.56 29.01 8.65
C ARG A 3 -2.35 27.64 9.28
N ALA A 4 -2.75 26.60 8.56
CA ALA A 4 -2.46 25.21 8.90
C ALA A 4 -0.95 25.00 9.10
N THR A 5 -0.62 24.36 10.21
CA THR A 5 0.69 23.85 10.63
C THR A 5 1.35 23.01 9.53
N ARG A 6 2.55 23.39 9.07
CA ARG A 6 3.31 22.53 8.14
C ARG A 6 4.10 21.48 8.92
N VAL A 7 3.44 20.34 9.19
CA VAL A 7 4.14 19.04 9.26
C VAL A 7 5.04 18.96 8.02
N ASN A 8 6.31 18.59 8.19
CA ASN A 8 7.23 18.48 7.05
C ASN A 8 7.73 17.06 6.81
N CYS A 9 7.41 16.13 7.72
CA CYS A 9 7.73 14.73 7.56
C CYS A 9 6.80 13.82 8.38
N CYS A 10 6.84 12.53 8.05
CA CYS A 10 6.31 11.46 8.86
C CYS A 10 7.49 10.60 9.35
N LEU A 11 7.65 10.51 10.67
CA LEU A 11 8.66 9.66 11.31
C LEU A 11 8.08 8.26 11.48
N ILE A 12 8.77 7.28 10.88
CA ILE A 12 8.34 5.88 10.81
C ILE A 12 9.27 5.05 11.70
N ARG A 13 8.66 4.39 12.69
CA ARG A 13 9.33 3.38 13.52
C ARG A 13 9.00 2.01 12.96
N TYR A 14 9.96 1.10 13.03
CA TYR A 14 9.80 -0.29 12.64
C TYR A 14 10.13 -1.22 13.81
N ALA A 15 9.61 -2.45 13.75
CA ALA A 15 9.95 -3.46 14.74
C ALA A 15 11.37 -3.98 14.47
N GLU A 16 12.29 -3.79 15.42
CA GLU A 16 13.59 -4.47 15.38
C GLU A 16 13.38 -5.94 15.75
N VAL A 17 13.03 -6.77 14.76
CA VAL A 17 13.16 -8.22 14.93
C VAL A 17 14.65 -8.51 15.01
N GLY A 18 15.06 -9.40 15.94
CA GLY A 18 16.45 -9.71 16.31
C GLY A 18 17.34 -10.29 15.20
N ILE A 19 17.47 -9.57 14.10
CA ILE A 19 18.30 -9.90 12.94
C ILE A 19 19.75 -9.74 13.34
N LYS A 20 20.49 -10.86 13.25
CA LYS A 20 21.89 -10.98 13.68
C LYS A 20 22.90 -10.38 12.69
N SER A 21 22.48 -10.11 11.44
CA SER A 21 23.35 -9.59 10.37
C SER A 21 22.93 -8.18 9.91
N ASP A 22 23.90 -7.26 9.87
CA ASP A 22 23.69 -5.89 9.37
C ASP A 22 23.34 -5.86 7.89
N GLN A 23 23.85 -6.80 7.08
CA GLN A 23 23.52 -6.88 5.65
C GLN A 23 22.05 -7.23 5.44
N THR A 24 21.53 -8.21 6.19
CA THR A 24 20.11 -8.58 6.15
C THR A 24 19.24 -7.42 6.61
N ARG A 25 19.63 -6.72 7.68
CA ARG A 25 18.93 -5.53 8.16
C ARG A 25 18.86 -4.44 7.09
N ALA A 26 19.98 -4.14 6.43
CA ALA A 26 20.01 -3.14 5.36
C ALA A 26 19.10 -3.52 4.18
N ALA A 27 19.07 -4.79 3.78
CA ALA A 27 18.17 -5.28 2.74
C ALA A 27 16.68 -5.13 3.14
N TRP A 28 16.34 -5.46 4.39
CA TRP A 28 14.98 -5.33 4.90
C TRP A 28 14.53 -3.88 5.00
N LEU A 29 15.41 -2.96 5.42
CA LEU A 29 15.09 -1.53 5.47
C LEU A 29 14.89 -0.94 4.06
N LYS A 30 15.70 -1.38 3.08
CA LYS A 30 15.47 -1.03 1.67
C LYS A 30 14.11 -1.52 1.18
N ARG A 31 13.71 -2.75 1.54
CA ARG A 31 12.39 -3.30 1.20
C ARG A 31 11.26 -2.53 1.88
N LEU A 32 11.38 -2.23 3.17
CA LEU A 32 10.40 -1.45 3.92
C LEU A 32 10.20 -0.06 3.33
N ARG A 33 11.30 0.64 2.99
CA ARG A 33 11.25 1.94 2.31
C ARG A 33 10.45 1.84 1.01
N ARG A 34 10.74 0.84 0.18
CA ARG A 34 10.04 0.63 -1.10
C ARG A 34 8.56 0.34 -0.92
N ASN A 35 8.19 -0.45 0.10
CA ASN A 35 6.79 -0.72 0.43
C ASN A 35 6.07 0.56 0.89
N ALA A 36 6.74 1.40 1.69
CA ALA A 36 6.23 2.71 2.10
C ALA A 36 6.05 3.67 0.93
N GLU A 37 7.01 3.74 0.00
CA GLU A 37 6.90 4.53 -1.24
C GLU A 37 5.73 4.07 -2.10
N THR A 38 5.57 2.75 -2.25
CA THR A 38 4.46 2.16 -3.01
C THR A 38 3.12 2.52 -2.36
N CYS A 39 3.01 2.39 -1.04
CA CYS A 39 1.83 2.80 -0.27
C CYS A 39 1.44 4.26 -0.53
N LEU A 40 2.40 5.18 -0.43
CA LEU A 40 2.14 6.61 -0.64
C LEU A 40 1.78 6.91 -2.10
N HIS A 41 2.49 6.31 -3.07
CA HIS A 41 2.18 6.50 -4.50
C HIS A 41 0.79 6.00 -4.87
N TRP A 42 0.37 4.86 -4.32
CA TRP A 42 -0.93 4.26 -4.59
C TRP A 42 -2.09 5.08 -4.05
N ASN A 43 -1.87 5.78 -2.94
CA ASN A 43 -2.87 6.61 -2.30
C ASN A 43 -2.80 8.09 -2.71
N ASP A 44 -2.04 8.38 -3.78
CA ASP A 44 -1.84 9.74 -4.31
C ASP A 44 -1.39 10.71 -3.21
N VAL A 45 -0.43 10.26 -2.39
CA VAL A 45 0.20 11.10 -1.36
C VAL A 45 1.50 11.65 -1.91
N PRO A 46 1.65 12.99 -2.05
CA PRO A 46 2.89 13.59 -2.48
C PRO A 46 3.97 13.47 -1.40
N PHE A 47 5.18 13.09 -1.79
CA PHE A 47 6.36 13.10 -0.92
C PHE A 47 7.61 13.38 -1.75
N SER A 48 8.61 14.02 -1.13
CA SER A 48 9.87 14.35 -1.82
C SER A 48 10.88 13.20 -1.78
N ARG A 49 10.98 12.51 -0.64
CA ARG A 49 11.84 11.33 -0.44
C ARG A 49 11.47 10.59 0.82
N ILE A 50 11.81 9.30 0.89
CA ILE A 50 11.85 8.53 2.14
C ILE A 50 13.29 8.14 2.42
N VAL A 51 13.84 8.61 3.54
CA VAL A 51 15.23 8.33 3.94
C VAL A 51 15.28 7.26 5.02
N ILE A 52 16.26 6.36 4.91
CA ILE A 52 16.60 5.42 5.97
C ILE A 52 17.70 6.11 6.80
N THR A 53 17.42 6.35 8.07
CA THR A 53 18.39 6.89 9.03
C THR A 53 18.81 5.79 10.00
N GLN A 54 19.71 6.10 10.95
CA GLN A 54 20.00 5.18 12.04
C GLN A 54 18.72 4.90 12.84
N GLY A 55 18.17 3.69 12.73
CA GLY A 55 17.04 3.23 13.56
C GLY A 55 15.65 3.70 13.15
N ARG A 56 15.48 4.51 12.09
CA ARG A 56 14.19 5.07 11.63
C ARG A 56 14.11 5.18 10.11
N LEU A 57 12.89 5.29 9.61
CA LEU A 57 12.58 5.81 8.27
C LEU A 57 11.90 7.17 8.41
N ILE A 58 12.17 8.10 7.50
CA ILE A 58 11.58 9.45 7.52
C ILE A 58 11.04 9.76 6.13
N ALA A 59 9.73 9.88 6.00
CA ALA A 59 9.06 10.28 4.77
C ALA A 59 8.83 11.78 4.78
N TYR A 60 9.41 12.52 3.83
CA TYR A 60 9.25 13.96 3.74
C TYR A 60 8.01 14.33 2.93
N THR A 61 6.93 14.59 3.65
CA THR A 61 5.59 14.93 3.15
C THR A 61 4.86 15.80 4.18
N ASP A 62 4.01 16.69 3.70
CA ASP A 62 3.09 17.51 4.50
C ASP A 62 1.65 16.96 4.50
N ASP A 63 1.40 15.87 3.76
CA ASP A 63 0.09 15.24 3.66
C ASP A 63 -0.29 14.55 4.98
N GLN A 64 -1.39 15.01 5.57
CA GLN A 64 -1.87 14.52 6.86
C GLN A 64 -2.37 13.08 6.82
N ARG A 65 -2.62 12.51 5.64
CA ARG A 65 -3.02 11.10 5.47
C ARG A 65 -1.85 10.13 5.64
N ALA A 66 -0.61 10.61 5.49
CA ALA A 66 0.58 9.75 5.45
C ALA A 66 0.74 8.85 6.69
N PRO A 67 0.58 9.32 7.94
CA PRO A 67 0.74 8.45 9.11
C PRO A 67 -0.26 7.27 9.15
N ASP A 68 -1.52 7.50 8.79
CA ASP A 68 -2.57 6.47 8.79
C ASP A 68 -2.41 5.45 7.67
N LEU A 69 -1.82 5.85 6.55
CA LEU A 69 -1.50 4.94 5.44
C LEU A 69 -0.24 4.13 5.74
N LEU A 70 0.82 4.80 6.19
CA LEU A 70 2.09 4.15 6.51
C LEU A 70 2.00 3.20 7.69
N SER A 71 1.07 3.42 8.63
CA SER A 71 0.80 2.49 9.74
C SER A 71 0.29 1.13 9.26
N ARG A 72 -0.29 1.05 8.06
CA ARG A 72 -0.79 -0.20 7.45
C ARG A 72 0.30 -1.02 6.77
N VAL A 73 1.47 -0.43 6.54
CA VAL A 73 2.59 -1.11 5.89
C VAL A 73 3.24 -2.12 6.84
N PHE A 74 3.26 -3.40 6.46
CA PHE A 74 3.92 -4.43 7.24
C PHE A 74 5.41 -4.10 7.50
N GLY A 75 5.84 -4.28 8.76
CA GLY A 75 7.14 -3.85 9.27
C GLY A 75 7.10 -2.53 10.04
N VAL A 76 6.10 -1.66 9.79
CA VAL A 76 5.93 -0.40 10.52
C VAL A 76 5.32 -0.67 11.90
N SER A 77 6.00 -0.27 12.97
CA SER A 77 5.50 -0.36 14.34
C SER A 77 4.72 0.89 14.76
N SER A 78 5.08 2.06 14.24
CA SER A 78 4.27 3.27 14.34
C SER A 78 4.68 4.31 13.30
N ALA A 79 3.77 5.21 12.96
CA ALA A 79 4.01 6.37 12.12
C ALA A 79 3.53 7.63 12.85
N SER A 80 4.33 8.68 12.83
CA SER A 80 4.05 9.94 13.55
C SER A 80 4.19 11.12 12.59
N PRO A 81 3.16 11.98 12.44
CA PRO A 81 3.35 13.26 11.76
C PRO A 81 4.31 14.10 12.61
N ALA A 82 5.42 14.53 12.01
CA ALA A 82 6.52 15.13 12.72
C ALA A 82 7.02 16.41 12.03
N ARG A 83 7.76 17.19 12.80
CA ARG A 83 8.54 18.32 12.29
C ARG A 83 10.01 18.09 12.56
N GLU A 84 10.81 18.13 11.50
CA GLU A 84 12.26 18.20 11.62
C GLU A 84 12.70 19.60 12.05
N LEU A 85 13.54 19.66 13.07
CA LEU A 85 14.16 20.84 13.65
C LEU A 85 15.68 20.67 13.68
N PRO A 86 16.45 21.77 13.61
CA PRO A 86 17.83 21.77 14.04
C PRO A 86 17.97 21.19 15.47
N LEU A 87 19.07 20.48 15.72
CA LEU A 87 19.40 19.99 17.06
C LEU A 87 19.94 21.11 17.94
N ASP A 88 19.04 22.03 18.31
CA ASP A 88 19.28 23.20 19.14
C ASP A 88 18.22 23.25 20.25
N LEU A 89 18.66 23.36 21.50
CA LEU A 89 17.77 23.25 22.65
C LEU A 89 16.77 24.41 22.72
N ASP A 90 17.16 25.61 22.32
CA ASP A 90 16.28 26.78 22.38
C ASP A 90 15.23 26.71 21.25
N VAL A 91 15.62 26.23 20.07
CA VAL A 91 14.67 25.92 18.99
C VAL A 91 13.66 24.85 19.42
N MET A 92 14.12 23.79 20.08
CA MET A 92 13.25 22.72 20.61
C MET A 92 12.28 23.25 21.69
N LYS A 93 12.76 24.10 22.62
CA LYS A 93 11.93 24.76 23.63
C LYS A 93 10.86 25.62 23.00
N ASP A 94 11.21 26.44 22.02
CA ASP A 94 10.27 27.31 21.33
C ASP A 94 9.18 26.52 20.60
N GLU A 95 9.55 25.43 19.95
CA GLU A 95 8.58 24.57 19.29
C GLU A 95 7.68 23.82 20.27
N ALA A 96 8.21 23.38 21.42
CA ALA A 96 7.39 22.78 22.48
C ALA A 96 6.37 23.77 23.04
N LYS A 97 6.78 25.01 23.34
CA LYS A 97 5.88 26.09 23.77
C LYS A 97 4.79 26.36 22.73
N ARG A 98 5.16 26.36 21.44
CA ARG A 98 4.22 26.54 20.32
C ARG A 98 3.18 25.41 20.29
N LEU A 99 3.62 24.15 20.38
CA LEU A 99 2.74 22.98 20.36
C LEU A 99 1.81 22.95 21.58
N PHE A 100 2.31 23.30 22.77
CA PHE A 100 1.51 23.42 23.99
C PHE A 100 0.38 24.45 23.81
N ARG A 101 0.71 25.68 23.39
CA ARG A 101 -0.30 26.73 23.13
C ARG A 101 -1.30 26.34 22.04
N GLN A 102 -0.85 25.63 21.00
CA GLN A 102 -1.69 25.22 19.89
C GLN A 102 -2.76 24.20 20.32
N HIS A 103 -2.39 23.21 21.16
CA HIS A 103 -3.33 22.18 21.61
C HIS A 103 -4.16 22.64 22.82
N GLY A 104 -3.65 23.61 23.60
CA GLY A 104 -4.31 24.14 24.79
C GLY A 104 -4.61 23.13 25.91
N PRO A 105 -3.71 22.16 26.22
CA PRO A 105 -3.97 21.18 27.26
C PRO A 105 -3.80 21.80 28.66
N SER A 106 -4.40 21.17 29.66
CA SER A 106 -4.19 21.52 31.08
C SER A 106 -2.87 20.95 31.61
N SER A 107 -2.48 19.76 31.14
CA SER A 107 -1.31 19.02 31.60
C SER A 107 -0.48 18.46 30.44
N PHE A 108 0.83 18.36 30.63
CA PHE A 108 1.75 17.87 29.61
C PHE A 108 2.90 17.03 30.18
N ARG A 109 3.58 16.30 29.29
CA ARG A 109 4.93 15.79 29.55
C ARG A 109 5.82 15.95 28.32
N ILE A 110 7.13 15.92 28.55
CA ILE A 110 8.15 15.85 27.50
C ILE A 110 8.75 14.45 27.48
N THR A 111 8.78 13.81 26.31
CA THR A 111 9.39 12.49 26.12
C THR A 111 10.45 12.54 25.04
N THR A 112 11.73 12.49 25.44
CA THR A 112 12.86 12.48 24.51
C THR A 112 13.48 11.09 24.34
N GLN A 113 13.56 10.60 23.11
CA GLN A 113 14.35 9.42 22.74
C GLN A 113 15.58 9.84 21.93
N ARG A 114 16.77 9.45 22.40
CA ARG A 114 18.03 9.66 21.68
C ARG A 114 18.38 8.41 20.89
N VAL A 115 18.09 8.42 19.59
CA VAL A 115 18.44 7.32 18.69
C VAL A 115 19.96 7.32 18.45
N THR A 116 20.55 8.50 18.25
CA THR A 116 22.01 8.69 18.20
C THR A 116 22.51 9.26 19.53
N LYS A 117 23.52 8.63 20.14
CA LYS A 117 24.05 9.00 21.47
C LYS A 117 25.19 10.04 21.45
N LYS A 118 25.38 10.76 20.33
CA LYS A 118 26.46 11.76 20.19
C LYS A 118 26.12 13.11 20.84
N TYR A 119 24.85 13.39 21.09
CA TYR A 119 24.43 14.66 21.66
C TYR A 119 24.81 14.78 23.15
N PRO A 120 25.36 15.93 23.63
CA PRO A 120 25.92 16.06 24.98
C PRO A 120 24.92 15.85 26.11
N LEU A 121 23.66 16.26 25.91
CA LEU A 121 22.62 16.17 26.94
C LEU A 121 21.96 14.79 26.95
N THR A 122 21.66 14.30 28.16
CA THR A 122 20.82 13.12 28.37
C THR A 122 19.35 13.39 28.06
N SER A 123 18.57 12.34 27.74
CA SER A 123 17.12 12.48 27.55
C SER A 123 16.43 13.14 28.74
N GLN A 124 16.87 12.86 29.97
CA GLN A 124 16.30 13.46 31.17
C GLN A 124 16.62 14.96 31.28
N GLN A 125 17.86 15.36 30.99
CA GLN A 125 18.24 16.77 30.95
C GLN A 125 17.48 17.55 29.88
N ILE A 126 17.28 16.95 28.71
CA ILE A 126 16.49 17.56 27.62
C ILE A 126 15.02 17.69 28.04
N ASN A 127 14.43 16.63 28.60
CA ASN A 127 13.06 16.66 29.10
C ASN A 127 12.88 17.75 30.16
N ALA A 128 13.82 17.88 31.11
CA ALA A 128 13.76 18.89 32.16
C ALA A 128 13.84 20.31 31.58
N ALA A 129 14.81 20.58 30.71
CA ALA A 129 15.01 21.91 30.13
C ALA A 129 13.85 22.36 29.21
N ILE A 130 13.27 21.44 28.44
CA ILE A 130 12.10 21.75 27.61
C ILE A 130 10.84 21.84 28.48
N GLY A 131 10.73 20.97 29.49
CA GLY A 131 9.64 20.97 30.45
C GLY A 131 9.54 22.28 31.22
N GLU A 132 10.67 22.79 31.71
CA GLU A 132 10.78 24.12 32.35
C GLU A 132 10.25 25.23 31.44
N ALA A 133 10.68 25.27 30.17
CA ALA A 133 10.23 26.29 29.23
C ALA A 133 8.71 26.25 28.95
N VAL A 134 8.08 25.08 29.00
CA VAL A 134 6.62 24.93 28.86
C VAL A 134 5.89 25.22 30.18
N TYR A 135 6.50 24.89 31.32
CA TYR A 135 6.00 25.22 32.65
C TYR A 135 5.92 26.73 32.86
N ASP A 136 6.96 27.48 32.45
CA ASP A 136 7.05 28.93 32.57
C ASP A 136 5.94 29.70 31.84
N ILE A 137 5.29 29.06 30.85
CA ILE A 137 4.16 29.64 30.11
C ILE A 137 2.79 29.15 30.62
N GLY A 138 2.76 28.49 31.77
CA GLY A 138 1.55 28.07 32.48
C GLY A 138 1.18 26.59 32.33
N GLY A 139 2.04 25.75 31.77
CA GLY A 139 1.76 24.31 31.65
C GLY A 139 1.97 23.54 32.95
N THR A 140 1.11 22.55 33.24
CA THR A 140 1.29 21.66 34.40
C THR A 140 1.93 20.34 33.97
N VAL A 141 2.98 19.89 34.66
CA VAL A 141 3.63 18.61 34.34
C VAL A 141 2.88 17.43 34.97
N ASP A 142 2.46 16.46 34.15
CA ASP A 142 1.96 15.15 34.59
C ASP A 142 2.66 14.04 33.81
N LEU A 143 3.48 13.22 34.49
CA LEU A 143 4.25 12.17 33.82
C LEU A 143 3.42 10.91 33.48
N LYS A 144 2.29 10.71 34.15
CA LYS A 144 1.47 9.49 34.05
C LYS A 144 0.28 9.67 33.13
N ASN A 145 -0.53 10.72 33.37
CA ASN A 145 -1.83 10.92 32.73
C ASN A 145 -1.94 12.32 32.09
N CYS A 146 -0.88 12.78 31.43
CA CYS A 146 -0.93 14.06 30.70
C CYS A 146 -1.95 14.04 29.56
N GLU A 147 -2.56 15.20 29.33
CA GLU A 147 -3.38 15.45 28.13
C GLU A 147 -2.52 15.57 26.86
N LEU A 148 -1.29 16.10 26.97
CA LEU A 148 -0.37 16.25 25.85
C LEU A 148 1.02 15.67 26.14
N ASP A 149 1.45 14.74 25.30
CA ASP A 149 2.80 14.21 25.30
C ASP A 149 3.58 14.81 24.12
N ILE A 150 4.47 15.77 24.39
CA ILE A 150 5.34 16.36 23.38
C ILE A 150 6.60 15.52 23.29
N ARG A 151 6.75 14.82 22.16
CA ARG A 151 7.81 13.84 21.97
C ARG A 151 8.88 14.39 21.05
N PHE A 152 10.13 14.13 21.42
CA PHE A 152 11.31 14.45 20.61
C PHE A 152 12.09 13.18 20.31
N GLU A 153 12.47 12.98 19.05
CA GLU A 153 13.48 12.00 18.66
C GLU A 153 14.72 12.69 18.12
N ILE A 154 15.87 12.43 18.74
CA ILE A 154 17.17 12.93 18.29
C ILE A 154 17.82 11.87 17.42
N ILE A 155 18.03 12.22 16.16
CA ILE A 155 18.55 11.34 15.12
C ILE A 155 19.63 12.11 14.37
N HIS A 156 20.88 11.65 14.46
CA HIS A 156 22.04 12.39 13.96
C HIS A 156 22.06 13.84 14.49
N ASP A 157 22.03 14.82 13.59
CA ASP A 157 22.16 16.26 13.86
C ASP A 157 20.81 16.99 13.81
N SER A 158 19.70 16.25 13.79
CA SER A 158 18.34 16.77 13.75
C SER A 158 17.52 16.29 14.95
N SER A 159 16.51 17.08 15.32
CA SER A 159 15.48 16.72 16.27
C SER A 159 14.12 16.65 15.60
N TYR A 160 13.35 15.61 15.87
CA TYR A 160 12.03 15.39 15.30
C TYR A 160 10.98 15.49 16.40
N VAL A 161 10.10 16.48 16.29
CA VAL A 161 9.03 16.70 17.28
C VAL A 161 7.68 16.24 16.74
N PHE A 162 6.90 15.58 17.60
CA PHE A 162 5.54 15.10 17.28
C PHE A 162 4.74 14.89 18.56
N THR A 163 3.42 14.91 18.44
CA THR A 163 2.48 14.69 19.55
C THR A 163 1.60 13.45 19.32
N ASN A 164 1.36 13.10 18.05
CA ASN A 164 0.55 11.95 17.68
C ASN A 164 1.42 10.73 17.30
N VAL A 165 0.98 9.54 17.72
CA VAL A 165 1.62 8.26 17.38
C VAL A 165 0.54 7.32 16.86
N VAL A 166 0.51 7.12 15.55
CA VAL A 166 -0.36 6.13 14.93
C VAL A 166 0.31 4.77 15.03
N ARG A 167 -0.33 3.83 15.73
CA ARG A 167 0.19 2.48 15.90
C ARG A 167 0.15 1.75 14.55
N GLY A 168 1.28 1.13 14.19
CA GLY A 168 1.39 0.33 12.98
C GLY A 168 1.02 -1.14 13.19
N VAL A 169 0.77 -1.84 12.09
CA VAL A 169 0.45 -3.28 12.05
C VAL A 169 1.62 -4.17 12.52
N GLY A 170 2.84 -3.64 12.50
CA GLY A 170 4.06 -4.35 12.88
C GLY A 170 4.39 -5.47 11.89
N GLY A 171 5.03 -6.53 12.39
CA GLY A 171 5.45 -7.65 11.54
C GLY A 171 6.77 -7.39 10.82
N LEU A 172 6.97 -8.09 9.70
CA LEU A 172 8.15 -7.98 8.85
C LEU A 172 7.81 -7.27 7.53
N PRO A 173 8.78 -6.56 6.91
CA PRO A 173 8.54 -5.94 5.62
C PRO A 173 8.07 -6.98 4.59
N LEU A 174 6.96 -6.71 3.91
CA LEU A 174 6.40 -7.63 2.92
C LEU A 174 7.42 -7.96 1.82
N GLY A 175 7.63 -9.25 1.54
CA GLY A 175 8.58 -9.76 0.54
C GLY A 175 10.01 -9.97 1.03
N VAL A 176 10.23 -9.99 2.35
CA VAL A 176 11.51 -10.46 2.92
C VAL A 176 11.54 -11.97 3.17
N GLN A 177 10.37 -12.62 3.12
CA GLN A 177 10.22 -14.08 3.14
C GLN A 177 9.82 -14.59 1.75
N ARG A 178 9.65 -15.91 1.65
CA ARG A 178 9.20 -16.61 0.44
C ARG A 178 7.81 -16.14 -0.02
N THR A 179 7.51 -16.43 -1.29
CA THR A 179 6.17 -16.26 -1.86
C THR A 179 5.39 -17.56 -1.69
N ALA A 180 4.09 -17.45 -1.39
CA ALA A 180 3.17 -18.58 -1.34
C ALA A 180 1.92 -18.29 -2.15
N CYS A 181 1.19 -19.34 -2.52
CA CYS A 181 -0.18 -19.21 -3.02
C CYS A 181 -1.15 -19.15 -1.83
N ALA A 182 -2.25 -18.39 -1.94
CA ALA A 182 -3.34 -18.36 -0.98
C ALA A 182 -4.69 -18.41 -1.70
N VAL A 183 -5.58 -19.24 -1.17
CA VAL A 183 -6.96 -19.40 -1.67
C VAL A 183 -7.90 -18.58 -0.82
N ILE A 184 -8.72 -17.75 -1.46
CA ILE A 184 -9.62 -16.81 -0.79
C ILE A 184 -11.07 -17.10 -1.14
N ARG A 185 -11.86 -17.47 -0.13
CA ARG A 185 -13.31 -17.73 -0.23
C ARG A 185 -14.10 -16.97 0.83
N THR A 186 -13.49 -16.73 1.98
CA THR A 186 -14.12 -16.18 3.17
C THR A 186 -13.21 -15.19 3.90
N MET A 187 -13.76 -14.47 4.87
CA MET A 187 -12.96 -13.62 5.76
C MET A 187 -11.90 -14.38 6.58
N ARG A 188 -12.12 -15.68 6.88
CA ARG A 188 -11.10 -16.47 7.57
C ARG A 188 -9.84 -16.61 6.73
N ASP A 189 -10.01 -16.77 5.42
CA ASP A 189 -8.90 -16.84 4.46
C ASP A 189 -8.17 -15.51 4.36
N ILE A 190 -8.91 -14.39 4.39
CA ILE A 190 -8.34 -13.05 4.44
C ILE A 190 -7.47 -12.87 5.68
N VAL A 191 -7.94 -13.32 6.84
CA VAL A 191 -7.18 -13.23 8.09
C VAL A 191 -5.92 -14.10 8.03
N ALA A 192 -6.01 -15.32 7.50
CA ALA A 192 -4.84 -16.19 7.32
C ALA A 192 -3.81 -15.57 6.35
N ALA A 193 -4.27 -15.07 5.21
CA ALA A 193 -3.45 -14.35 4.23
C ALA A 193 -2.77 -13.12 4.85
N TRP A 194 -3.52 -12.32 5.60
CA TRP A 194 -3.01 -11.13 6.29
C TRP A 194 -1.94 -11.49 7.34
N LEU A 195 -2.17 -12.53 8.14
CA LEU A 195 -1.20 -13.01 9.13
C LEU A 195 0.09 -13.53 8.47
N PHE A 196 -0.03 -14.21 7.33
CA PHE A 196 1.13 -14.64 6.54
C PHE A 196 1.92 -13.44 6.00
N MET A 197 1.23 -12.47 5.41
CA MET A 197 1.84 -11.22 4.93
C MET A 197 2.53 -10.43 6.05
N ARG A 198 1.94 -10.41 7.25
CA ARG A 198 2.55 -9.79 8.44
C ARG A 198 3.87 -10.45 8.84
N ARG A 199 4.08 -11.72 8.49
CA ARG A 199 5.37 -12.41 8.67
C ARG A 199 6.34 -12.15 7.53
N GLY A 200 6.02 -11.25 6.60
CA GLY A 200 6.89 -10.81 5.50
C GLY A 200 6.82 -11.67 4.24
N GLY A 201 5.87 -12.61 4.15
CA GLY A 201 5.66 -13.46 2.97
C GLY A 201 4.82 -12.76 1.90
N MET A 202 5.12 -13.00 0.63
CA MET A 202 4.31 -12.51 -0.50
C MET A 202 3.24 -13.53 -0.85
N LEU A 203 2.13 -13.06 -1.43
CA LEU A 203 1.04 -13.92 -1.85
C LEU A 203 0.72 -13.80 -3.35
N GLU A 204 0.44 -14.95 -3.93
CA GLU A 204 -0.38 -15.08 -5.13
C GLU A 204 -1.77 -15.54 -4.69
N LEU A 205 -2.80 -14.85 -5.17
CA LEU A 205 -4.17 -15.08 -4.74
C LEU A 205 -4.93 -15.86 -5.82
N ILE A 206 -5.57 -16.94 -5.40
CA ILE A 206 -6.64 -17.62 -6.14
C ILE A 206 -7.93 -17.27 -5.41
N VAL A 207 -8.81 -16.49 -6.05
CA VAL A 207 -10.01 -15.95 -5.42
C VAL A 207 -11.22 -16.58 -6.09
N LEU A 208 -12.11 -17.18 -5.30
CA LEU A 208 -13.38 -17.67 -5.81
C LEU A 208 -14.22 -16.48 -6.27
N ASP A 209 -14.66 -16.51 -7.53
CA ASP A 209 -15.52 -15.48 -8.07
C ASP A 209 -16.88 -15.48 -7.36
N GLY A 210 -17.46 -14.29 -7.24
CA GLY A 210 -18.71 -14.08 -6.54
C GLY A 210 -18.87 -12.66 -6.00
N PRO A 211 -20.02 -12.36 -5.36
CA PRO A 211 -20.41 -10.99 -5.03
C PRO A 211 -19.44 -10.23 -4.11
N ARG A 212 -18.55 -10.93 -3.39
CA ARG A 212 -17.58 -10.34 -2.47
C ARG A 212 -16.12 -10.45 -2.94
N ALA A 213 -15.87 -11.12 -4.07
CA ALA A 213 -14.52 -11.44 -4.53
C ALA A 213 -13.64 -10.18 -4.64
N THR A 214 -14.17 -9.10 -5.19
CA THR A 214 -13.43 -7.83 -5.32
C THR A 214 -13.20 -7.11 -4.01
N GLY A 215 -14.14 -7.18 -3.07
CA GLY A 215 -13.94 -6.66 -1.73
C GLY A 215 -12.82 -7.40 -0.99
N TYR A 216 -12.75 -8.72 -1.15
CA TYR A 216 -11.65 -9.54 -0.62
C TYR A 216 -10.30 -9.19 -1.24
N ILE A 217 -10.26 -8.98 -2.57
CA ILE A 217 -9.07 -8.51 -3.28
C ILE A 217 -8.64 -7.13 -2.78
N ASP A 218 -9.58 -6.18 -2.67
CA ASP A 218 -9.32 -4.80 -2.23
C ASP A 218 -8.69 -4.79 -0.84
N ILE A 219 -9.23 -5.57 0.10
CA ILE A 219 -8.68 -5.71 1.46
C ILE A 219 -7.21 -6.16 1.44
N LEU A 220 -6.88 -7.19 0.67
CA LEU A 220 -5.52 -7.73 0.63
C LEU A 220 -4.57 -6.81 -0.14
N MET A 221 -5.03 -6.18 -1.23
CA MET A 221 -4.24 -5.20 -1.96
C MET A 221 -3.88 -4.00 -1.08
N ASP A 222 -4.86 -3.45 -0.34
CA ASP A 222 -4.65 -2.35 0.60
C ASP A 222 -3.66 -2.72 1.71
N ALA A 223 -3.82 -3.91 2.30
CA ALA A 223 -2.93 -4.39 3.35
C ALA A 223 -1.50 -4.63 2.86
N SER A 224 -1.35 -5.17 1.65
CA SER A 224 -0.03 -5.50 1.12
C SER A 224 0.77 -4.25 0.72
N CYS A 225 0.10 -3.15 0.39
CA CYS A 225 0.72 -1.97 -0.22
C CYS A 225 1.65 -2.35 -1.39
N SER A 226 1.31 -3.42 -2.12
CA SER A 226 2.11 -4.02 -3.17
C SER A 226 1.23 -4.74 -4.18
N GLY A 227 1.70 -4.89 -5.43
CA GLY A 227 0.97 -5.65 -6.43
C GLY A 227 0.88 -7.12 -6.04
N LEU A 228 -0.31 -7.58 -5.66
CA LEU A 228 -0.62 -9.01 -5.52
C LEU A 228 -0.96 -9.57 -6.91
N ARG A 229 -0.47 -10.78 -7.20
CA ARG A 229 -0.96 -11.53 -8.37
C ARG A 229 -2.29 -12.14 -8.00
N VAL A 230 -3.30 -11.93 -8.83
CA VAL A 230 -4.67 -12.39 -8.56
C VAL A 230 -5.18 -13.16 -9.76
N GLN A 231 -5.72 -14.35 -9.50
CA GLN A 231 -6.47 -15.19 -10.42
C GLN A 231 -7.89 -15.36 -9.88
N LEU A 232 -8.88 -15.08 -10.73
CA LEU A 232 -10.28 -15.38 -10.40
C LEU A 232 -10.65 -16.75 -10.94
N VAL A 233 -11.31 -17.55 -10.12
CA VAL A 233 -11.78 -18.89 -10.50
C VAL A 233 -13.29 -18.99 -10.28
N PRO A 234 -14.05 -19.59 -11.22
CA PRO A 234 -15.51 -19.56 -11.17
C PRO A 234 -16.11 -20.54 -10.15
N ASP A 235 -15.38 -21.59 -9.80
CA ASP A 235 -15.85 -22.68 -8.95
C ASP A 235 -14.69 -23.40 -8.24
N ASP A 236 -15.04 -24.25 -7.29
CA ASP A 236 -14.08 -25.05 -6.50
C ASP A 236 -13.28 -26.05 -7.34
N ALA A 237 -13.84 -26.55 -8.46
CA ALA A 237 -13.13 -27.47 -9.34
C ALA A 237 -11.98 -26.75 -10.05
N SER A 238 -12.25 -25.57 -10.59
CA SER A 238 -11.27 -24.70 -11.22
C SER A 238 -10.21 -24.22 -10.23
N MET A 239 -10.62 -23.95 -8.99
CA MET A 239 -9.70 -23.63 -7.90
C MET A 239 -8.69 -24.75 -7.63
N ARG A 240 -9.14 -26.02 -7.61
CA ARG A 240 -8.23 -27.18 -7.44
C ARG A 240 -7.22 -27.29 -8.58
N LEU A 241 -7.66 -27.12 -9.82
CA LEU A 241 -6.78 -27.12 -11.00
C LEU A 241 -5.74 -26.00 -10.94
N ALA A 242 -6.15 -24.80 -10.53
CA ALA A 242 -5.25 -23.67 -10.35
C ALA A 242 -4.18 -23.97 -9.28
N LEU A 243 -4.56 -24.61 -8.17
CA LEU A 243 -3.64 -25.04 -7.12
C LEU A 243 -2.64 -26.10 -7.59
N GLU A 244 -3.11 -27.13 -8.31
CA GLU A 244 -2.26 -28.16 -8.89
C GLU A 244 -1.22 -27.57 -9.85
N SER A 245 -1.65 -26.61 -10.68
CA SER A 245 -0.77 -25.86 -11.58
C SER A 245 0.31 -25.09 -10.83
N GLN A 246 -0.01 -24.44 -9.71
CA GLN A 246 0.98 -23.74 -8.88
C GLN A 246 1.96 -24.71 -8.20
N ALA A 247 1.45 -25.85 -7.71
CA ALA A 247 2.30 -26.88 -7.11
C ALA A 247 3.31 -27.45 -8.11
N GLN A 248 2.89 -27.68 -9.36
CA GLN A 248 3.78 -28.13 -10.44
C GLN A 248 4.87 -27.11 -10.78
N ARG A 249 4.61 -25.82 -10.55
CA ARG A 249 5.60 -24.73 -10.71
C ARG A 249 6.57 -24.61 -9.53
N GLY A 250 6.50 -25.52 -8.55
CA GLY A 250 7.39 -25.55 -7.39
C GLY A 250 7.10 -24.46 -6.35
N GLN A 251 5.91 -23.85 -6.39
CA GLN A 251 5.48 -22.93 -5.34
C GLN A 251 5.05 -23.70 -4.09
N GLU A 252 5.47 -23.24 -2.91
CA GLU A 252 4.88 -23.72 -1.65
C GLU A 252 3.45 -23.18 -1.54
N VAL A 253 2.50 -24.11 -1.56
CA VAL A 253 1.07 -23.79 -1.49
C VAL A 253 0.66 -23.61 -0.03
N VAL A 254 0.12 -22.43 0.32
CA VAL A 254 -0.41 -22.08 1.65
C VAL A 254 -1.91 -21.70 1.52
N VAL A 255 -2.62 -21.58 2.64
CA VAL A 255 -3.87 -22.32 2.88
C VAL A 255 -5.10 -21.48 3.13
N SER A 256 -6.25 -22.07 2.79
CA SER A 256 -7.60 -21.64 3.13
C SER A 256 -8.20 -22.46 4.29
N ALA A 257 -9.14 -21.86 5.03
CA ALA A 257 -9.80 -22.36 6.23
C ALA A 257 -10.41 -23.77 6.17
N ASP A 258 -10.76 -24.28 4.99
CA ASP A 258 -11.52 -25.53 4.84
C ASP A 258 -11.30 -26.13 3.44
N PRO A 259 -10.25 -26.92 3.20
CA PRO A 259 -9.95 -27.40 1.86
C PRO A 259 -10.74 -28.67 1.57
N LEU A 260 -12.08 -28.61 1.53
CA LEU A 260 -12.93 -29.64 0.90
C LEU A 260 -12.45 -31.10 1.11
N GLY A 261 -12.43 -31.59 2.35
CA GLY A 261 -12.28 -33.02 2.69
C GLY A 261 -10.93 -33.68 2.35
N ASN A 262 -10.25 -34.13 3.41
CA ASN A 262 -9.19 -35.16 3.58
C ASN A 262 -8.34 -35.79 2.45
N ASP A 263 -8.49 -35.56 1.15
CA ASP A 263 -7.77 -36.33 0.11
C ASP A 263 -7.21 -35.50 -1.06
N ALA A 264 -6.41 -34.47 -0.77
CA ALA A 264 -5.52 -33.89 -1.78
C ALA A 264 -4.16 -33.61 -1.16
N GLY A 265 -3.18 -34.48 -1.44
CA GLY A 265 -1.82 -34.48 -0.91
C GLY A 265 -0.91 -33.34 -1.41
N LEU A 266 -1.45 -32.13 -1.51
CA LEU A 266 -0.70 -30.90 -1.75
C LEU A 266 -1.20 -29.92 -0.71
N VAL A 267 -0.34 -29.51 0.23
CA VAL A 267 -0.36 -28.26 1.02
C VAL A 267 0.27 -28.44 2.41
N GLU A 268 1.23 -27.57 2.76
CA GLU A 268 1.61 -27.35 4.16
C GLU A 268 0.56 -26.40 4.77
N LEU A 269 -0.36 -26.97 5.54
CA LEU A 269 -1.48 -26.25 6.12
C LEU A 269 -1.01 -25.23 7.16
N CYS A 270 -1.41 -23.96 7.02
CA CYS A 270 -1.66 -23.14 8.20
C CYS A 270 -3.13 -23.39 8.52
N PRO A 271 -3.46 -24.32 9.43
CA PRO A 271 -4.84 -24.73 9.61
C PRO A 271 -5.55 -23.59 10.32
N CYS A 272 -6.31 -22.81 9.57
CA CYS A 272 -7.10 -21.74 10.17
C CYS A 272 -8.18 -22.31 11.12
N GLU A 273 -8.50 -23.61 11.03
CA GLU A 273 -9.29 -24.35 12.03
C GLU A 273 -8.67 -24.32 13.44
N THR A 274 -7.37 -24.02 13.56
CA THR A 274 -6.71 -23.79 14.87
C THR A 274 -6.91 -22.37 15.42
N TYR A 275 -7.39 -21.43 14.59
CA TYR A 275 -7.67 -20.07 15.06
C TYR A 275 -9.06 -20.02 15.67
N SER A 276 -9.11 -19.81 16.98
CA SER A 276 -10.37 -19.52 17.66
C SER A 276 -11.02 -18.25 17.11
N ASP A 277 -12.34 -18.17 17.17
CA ASP A 277 -13.09 -16.99 16.74
C ASP A 277 -12.59 -15.71 17.44
N ALA A 278 -12.26 -15.82 18.72
CA ALA A 278 -11.65 -14.73 19.48
C ALA A 278 -10.28 -14.29 18.94
N MET A 279 -9.49 -15.18 18.32
CA MET A 279 -8.24 -14.79 17.65
C MET A 279 -8.52 -14.10 16.31
N ILE A 280 -9.51 -14.57 15.56
CA ILE A 280 -9.95 -13.96 14.30
C ILE A 280 -10.47 -12.55 14.56
N GLU A 281 -11.39 -12.36 15.49
CA GLU A 281 -11.95 -11.06 15.87
C GLU A 281 -10.87 -10.07 16.29
N ARG A 282 -9.96 -10.49 17.18
CA ARG A 282 -8.82 -9.65 17.60
C ARG A 282 -7.90 -9.28 16.44
N THR A 283 -7.71 -10.18 15.49
CA THR A 283 -6.89 -9.91 14.30
C THR A 283 -7.59 -8.94 13.37
N MET A 284 -8.89 -9.14 13.13
CA MET A 284 -9.69 -8.22 12.32
C MET A 284 -9.73 -6.82 12.93
N GLU A 285 -9.93 -6.70 14.24
CA GLU A 285 -9.89 -5.42 14.96
C GLU A 285 -8.51 -4.76 14.83
N HIS A 286 -7.43 -5.52 15.10
CA HIS A 286 -6.06 -5.00 15.01
C HIS A 286 -5.69 -4.53 13.60
N ALA A 287 -6.14 -5.27 12.57
CA ALA A 287 -5.86 -5.00 11.17
C ALA A 287 -6.87 -4.05 10.51
N GLY A 288 -7.94 -3.67 11.22
CA GLY A 288 -9.03 -2.85 10.67
C GLY A 288 -9.85 -3.56 9.58
N LEU A 289 -9.86 -4.89 9.54
CA LEU A 289 -10.53 -5.69 8.52
C LEU A 289 -12.02 -5.78 8.80
N ARG A 290 -12.82 -5.72 7.73
CA ARG A 290 -14.28 -5.81 7.79
C ARG A 290 -14.80 -6.61 6.60
N GLU A 291 -15.91 -7.31 6.80
CA GLU A 291 -16.60 -7.99 5.71
C GLU A 291 -17.01 -6.98 4.63
N PRO A 292 -16.59 -7.16 3.37
CA PRO A 292 -17.00 -6.26 2.30
C PRO A 292 -18.47 -6.49 1.94
N PRO A 293 -19.17 -5.43 1.47
CA PRO A 293 -20.53 -5.60 0.96
C PRO A 293 -20.54 -6.52 -0.27
N ALA A 294 -21.64 -7.24 -0.46
CA ALA A 294 -21.87 -7.96 -1.70
C ALA A 294 -22.21 -6.95 -2.81
N LEU A 295 -21.52 -7.06 -3.95
CA LEU A 295 -21.76 -6.25 -5.14
C LEU A 295 -22.49 -7.12 -6.17
N GLU A 296 -23.77 -6.84 -6.38
CA GLU A 296 -24.53 -7.39 -7.50
C GLU A 296 -24.13 -6.68 -8.80
N HIS A 297 -24.11 -7.41 -9.92
CA HIS A 297 -23.76 -6.86 -11.25
C HIS A 297 -22.38 -6.18 -11.29
N HIS A 298 -21.38 -6.87 -10.73
CA HIS A 298 -19.99 -6.40 -10.73
C HIS A 298 -19.21 -6.94 -11.93
N LEU A 299 -18.37 -6.10 -12.52
CA LEU A 299 -17.53 -6.46 -13.66
C LEU A 299 -16.06 -6.21 -13.34
N ILE A 300 -15.22 -7.14 -13.75
CA ILE A 300 -13.78 -7.09 -13.49
C ILE A 300 -13.05 -7.05 -14.83
N SER A 301 -12.15 -6.09 -14.94
CA SER A 301 -11.33 -5.85 -16.11
C SER A 301 -9.88 -5.66 -15.75
N ALA A 302 -9.00 -5.92 -16.70
CA ALA A 302 -7.59 -5.60 -16.59
C ALA A 302 -7.09 -4.92 -17.86
N GLY A 303 -6.03 -4.13 -17.73
CA GLY A 303 -5.44 -3.40 -18.84
C GLY A 303 -4.04 -2.91 -18.54
N GLY A 304 -3.49 -2.12 -19.45
CA GLY A 304 -2.12 -1.63 -19.35
C GLY A 304 -1.96 -0.17 -19.69
N ILE A 305 -1.06 0.50 -18.97
CA ILE A 305 -0.41 1.70 -19.49
C ILE A 305 0.79 1.20 -20.30
N VAL A 306 0.63 1.16 -21.62
CA VAL A 306 1.61 0.57 -22.54
C VAL A 306 2.60 1.64 -22.99
N TYR A 307 3.87 1.41 -22.72
CA TYR A 307 4.98 2.29 -23.08
C TYR A 307 5.76 1.74 -24.26
N HIS A 308 6.08 2.61 -25.22
CA HIS A 308 7.14 2.40 -26.21
C HIS A 308 8.20 3.50 -26.00
N GLY A 309 9.34 3.14 -25.41
CA GLY A 309 10.26 4.14 -24.88
C GLY A 309 9.61 4.96 -23.76
N GLU A 310 9.49 6.27 -23.95
CA GLU A 310 8.81 7.18 -23.01
C GLU A 310 7.36 7.51 -23.41
N ASP A 311 6.92 7.08 -24.60
CA ASP A 311 5.60 7.39 -25.13
C ASP A 311 4.56 6.36 -24.68
N ILE A 312 3.35 6.82 -24.41
CA ILE A 312 2.22 6.02 -23.93
C ILE A 312 1.22 5.83 -25.07
N LEU A 313 0.78 4.58 -25.26
CA LEU A 313 -0.30 4.23 -26.19
C LEU A 313 -1.68 4.63 -25.63
N LEU A 314 -2.45 5.33 -26.45
CA LEU A 314 -3.88 5.50 -26.30
C LEU A 314 -4.61 5.02 -27.56
N ILE A 315 -5.79 4.43 -27.38
CA ILE A 315 -6.69 4.00 -28.45
C ILE A 315 -8.00 4.78 -28.37
N ARG A 316 -8.60 5.09 -29.53
CA ARG A 316 -9.86 5.84 -29.62
C ARG A 316 -11.03 4.90 -29.89
N ARG A 317 -12.01 4.94 -29.00
CA ARG A 317 -13.27 4.19 -29.18
C ARG A 317 -14.07 4.78 -30.34
N LYS A 318 -14.54 3.92 -31.24
CA LYS A 318 -15.30 4.31 -32.43
C LYS A 318 -16.72 4.85 -32.11
N ASP A 319 -17.33 4.36 -31.04
CA ASP A 319 -18.70 4.69 -30.66
C ASP A 319 -18.82 6.06 -29.97
N GLU A 320 -17.89 6.37 -29.09
CA GLU A 320 -17.92 7.59 -28.25
C GLU A 320 -16.84 8.61 -28.64
N GLY A 321 -15.85 8.23 -29.46
CA GLY A 321 -14.69 9.07 -29.78
C GLY A 321 -13.74 9.29 -28.59
N THR A 322 -13.86 8.48 -27.54
CA THR A 322 -13.08 8.63 -26.30
C THR A 322 -11.73 7.93 -26.38
N TRP A 323 -10.69 8.58 -25.86
CA TRP A 323 -9.31 8.10 -25.81
C TRP A 323 -9.01 7.45 -24.47
N ILE A 324 -8.61 6.18 -24.51
CA ILE A 324 -8.37 5.36 -23.32
C ILE A 324 -7.11 4.50 -23.47
N PRO A 325 -6.47 4.09 -22.35
CA PRO A 325 -5.53 2.98 -22.37
C PRO A 325 -6.25 1.66 -22.70
N PRO A 326 -5.56 0.69 -23.33
CA PRO A 326 -6.12 -0.62 -23.65
C PRO A 326 -6.48 -1.43 -22.40
N LYS A 327 -7.68 -2.03 -22.40
CA LYS A 327 -8.24 -2.81 -21.29
C LYS A 327 -9.50 -3.58 -21.69
N GLY A 328 -9.71 -4.75 -21.09
CA GLY A 328 -10.97 -5.47 -21.25
C GLY A 328 -11.26 -6.48 -20.15
N GLY A 329 -12.14 -7.43 -20.40
CA GLY A 329 -12.71 -8.32 -19.38
C GLY A 329 -11.66 -9.31 -18.85
N VAL A 330 -11.77 -9.69 -17.58
CA VAL A 330 -10.99 -10.84 -17.07
C VAL A 330 -11.80 -12.10 -17.30
N ASP A 331 -11.21 -13.07 -18.00
CA ASP A 331 -11.85 -14.36 -18.24
C ASP A 331 -11.73 -15.29 -17.02
N PRO A 332 -12.62 -16.29 -16.88
CA PRO A 332 -12.49 -17.30 -15.84
C PRO A 332 -11.14 -18.01 -15.91
N ASN A 333 -10.52 -18.22 -14.75
CA ASN A 333 -9.21 -18.89 -14.59
C ASN A 333 -8.01 -18.11 -15.13
N GLU A 334 -8.17 -16.82 -15.42
CA GLU A 334 -7.09 -15.96 -15.92
C GLU A 334 -6.51 -15.10 -14.79
N PHE A 335 -5.18 -14.93 -14.77
CA PHE A 335 -4.59 -13.90 -13.92
C PHE A 335 -4.90 -12.52 -14.48
N PHE A 336 -5.12 -11.52 -13.62
CA PHE A 336 -5.37 -10.13 -14.07
C PHE A 336 -4.26 -9.60 -14.98
N ARG A 337 -3.02 -10.04 -14.74
CA ARG A 337 -1.87 -9.69 -15.59
C ARG A 337 -1.96 -10.32 -16.98
N GLU A 338 -2.42 -11.56 -17.06
CA GLU A 338 -2.59 -12.28 -18.32
C GLU A 338 -3.75 -11.67 -19.11
N ALA A 339 -4.87 -11.38 -18.43
CA ALA A 339 -6.00 -10.63 -19.00
C ALA A 339 -5.55 -9.29 -19.59
N ALA A 340 -4.76 -8.51 -18.86
CA ALA A 340 -4.24 -7.25 -19.38
C ALA A 340 -3.44 -7.44 -20.68
N LEU A 341 -2.58 -8.46 -20.76
CA LEU A 341 -1.78 -8.74 -21.96
C LEU A 341 -2.63 -9.24 -23.13
N ARG A 342 -3.60 -10.13 -22.87
CA ARG A 342 -4.54 -10.64 -23.86
C ARG A 342 -5.36 -9.49 -24.45
N GLU A 343 -5.94 -8.65 -23.60
CA GLU A 343 -6.76 -7.50 -24.01
C GLU A 343 -5.94 -6.48 -24.79
N ILE A 344 -4.72 -6.15 -24.37
CA ILE A 344 -3.82 -5.29 -25.17
C ILE A 344 -3.62 -5.91 -26.56
N ARG A 345 -3.34 -7.21 -26.65
CA ARG A 345 -3.13 -7.87 -27.94
C ARG A 345 -4.39 -7.89 -28.80
N GLU A 346 -5.56 -8.12 -28.21
CA GLU A 346 -6.83 -8.15 -28.94
C GLU A 346 -7.21 -6.76 -29.45
N GLU A 347 -7.11 -5.74 -28.61
CA GLU A 347 -7.50 -4.37 -28.96
C GLU A 347 -6.52 -3.69 -29.92
N THR A 348 -5.23 -4.04 -29.85
CA THR A 348 -4.15 -3.31 -30.54
C THR A 348 -3.32 -4.15 -31.50
N GLY A 349 -3.47 -5.47 -31.52
CA GLY A 349 -2.65 -6.39 -32.32
C GLY A 349 -1.20 -6.56 -31.83
N LEU A 350 -0.76 -5.83 -30.79
CA LEU A 350 0.58 -5.91 -30.24
C LEU A 350 0.79 -7.24 -29.50
N ALA A 351 1.62 -8.13 -30.06
CA ALA A 351 1.88 -9.46 -29.49
C ALA A 351 3.07 -9.51 -28.54
N ASP A 352 4.05 -8.61 -28.71
CA ASP A 352 5.26 -8.54 -27.89
C ASP A 352 5.15 -7.41 -26.87
N VAL A 353 4.28 -7.63 -25.88
CA VAL A 353 4.04 -6.71 -24.77
C VAL A 353 4.42 -7.40 -23.48
N GLU A 354 5.35 -6.80 -22.75
CA GLU A 354 5.73 -7.24 -21.43
C GLU A 354 4.97 -6.45 -20.38
N ALA A 355 4.05 -7.10 -19.66
CA ALA A 355 3.50 -6.50 -18.46
C ALA A 355 4.63 -6.40 -17.42
N GLY A 356 4.60 -5.34 -16.61
CA GLY A 356 5.57 -5.03 -15.59
C GLY A 356 4.93 -5.01 -14.21
N ARG A 357 5.14 -3.91 -13.47
CA ARG A 357 4.58 -3.70 -12.12
C ARG A 357 3.08 -3.42 -12.20
N PHE A 358 2.31 -3.91 -11.24
CA PHE A 358 0.94 -3.44 -11.01
C PHE A 358 0.98 -1.95 -10.62
N ILE A 359 0.15 -1.14 -11.28
CA ILE A 359 0.07 0.30 -11.04
C ILE A 359 -0.94 0.56 -9.94
N GLY A 360 -2.17 0.06 -10.10
CA GLY A 360 -3.30 0.37 -9.25
C GLY A 360 -4.63 0.04 -9.95
N LYS A 361 -5.72 0.52 -9.37
CA LYS A 361 -7.08 0.24 -9.82
C LYS A 361 -7.91 1.51 -9.99
N THR A 362 -8.85 1.45 -10.92
CA THR A 362 -9.94 2.42 -11.05
C THR A 362 -11.30 1.73 -10.90
N ARG A 363 -12.27 2.43 -10.31
CA ARG A 363 -13.66 1.97 -10.17
C ARG A 363 -14.59 3.02 -10.76
N TYR A 364 -15.56 2.58 -11.55
CA TYR A 364 -16.65 3.43 -12.03
C TYR A 364 -17.94 2.62 -12.15
N SER A 365 -19.07 3.31 -12.17
CA SER A 365 -20.38 2.69 -12.33
C SER A 365 -21.07 3.24 -13.58
N PHE A 366 -21.82 2.39 -14.27
CA PHE A 366 -22.59 2.77 -15.44
C PHE A 366 -23.92 2.03 -15.48
N ALA A 367 -24.93 2.62 -16.10
CA ALA A 367 -26.25 2.01 -16.25
C ALA A 367 -26.39 1.40 -17.65
N ARG A 368 -26.86 0.16 -17.73
CA ARG A 368 -27.20 -0.53 -18.98
C ARG A 368 -28.53 -1.26 -18.80
N LEU A 369 -29.50 -0.97 -19.67
CA LEU A 369 -30.82 -1.59 -19.67
C LEU A 369 -31.54 -1.53 -18.29
N GLY A 370 -31.39 -0.42 -17.57
CA GLY A 370 -31.99 -0.23 -16.24
C GLY A 370 -31.19 -0.84 -15.07
N THR A 371 -30.13 -1.60 -15.34
CA THR A 371 -29.24 -2.18 -14.33
C THR A 371 -27.98 -1.32 -14.18
N THR A 372 -27.61 -0.99 -12.94
CA THR A 372 -26.35 -0.31 -12.64
C THR A 372 -25.26 -1.35 -12.42
N TYR A 373 -24.21 -1.29 -13.23
CA TYR A 373 -23.01 -2.12 -13.10
C TYR A 373 -21.92 -1.33 -12.41
N THR A 374 -21.17 -1.98 -11.53
CA THR A 374 -19.91 -1.45 -10.98
C THR A 374 -18.76 -2.18 -11.62
N LYS A 375 -17.83 -1.43 -12.23
CA LYS A 375 -16.69 -1.99 -12.95
C LYS A 375 -15.38 -1.58 -12.32
N ASP A 376 -14.55 -2.58 -12.05
CA ASP A 376 -13.19 -2.43 -11.57
C ASP A 376 -12.19 -2.74 -12.68
N VAL A 377 -11.21 -1.87 -12.86
CA VAL A 377 -10.13 -2.05 -13.84
C VAL A 377 -8.79 -2.04 -13.13
N TYR A 378 -8.03 -3.12 -13.27
CA TYR A 378 -6.70 -3.30 -12.71
C TYR A 378 -5.64 -3.03 -13.78
N TYR A 379 -4.71 -2.10 -13.51
CA TYR A 379 -3.73 -1.66 -14.51
C TYR A 379 -2.32 -2.11 -14.20
N TYR A 380 -1.59 -2.51 -15.24
CA TYR A 380 -0.17 -2.85 -15.20
C TYR A 380 0.64 -1.86 -16.05
N ALA A 381 1.87 -1.56 -15.64
CA ALA A 381 2.80 -0.82 -16.47
C ALA A 381 3.38 -1.80 -17.49
N CYS A 382 3.07 -1.63 -18.76
CA CYS A 382 3.44 -2.55 -19.84
C CYS A 382 4.48 -1.90 -20.75
N GLN A 383 5.38 -2.68 -21.33
CA GLN A 383 6.37 -2.21 -22.30
C GLN A 383 6.23 -2.97 -23.60
N THR A 384 6.46 -2.28 -24.72
CA THR A 384 6.53 -2.91 -26.04
C THR A 384 7.64 -2.27 -26.87
N GLY A 385 8.27 -3.08 -27.71
CA GLY A 385 9.17 -2.61 -28.76
C GLY A 385 8.47 -2.43 -30.11
N ASP A 386 7.17 -2.73 -30.20
CA ASP A 386 6.39 -2.70 -31.43
C ASP A 386 5.42 -1.52 -31.45
N THR A 387 5.40 -0.77 -32.55
CA THR A 387 4.48 0.34 -32.78
C THR A 387 3.43 0.03 -33.84
N ASN A 388 3.43 -1.17 -34.43
CA ASN A 388 2.52 -1.59 -35.48
C ASN A 388 1.17 -2.02 -34.93
N VAL A 389 0.38 -1.03 -34.50
CA VAL A 389 -0.96 -1.26 -33.96
C VAL A 389 -1.94 -1.62 -35.06
N LYS A 390 -2.68 -2.71 -34.84
CA LYS A 390 -3.82 -3.17 -35.65
C LYS A 390 -5.05 -3.24 -34.76
N LEU A 391 -5.87 -2.20 -34.85
CA LEU A 391 -7.05 -2.06 -34.01
C LEU A 391 -8.12 -3.10 -34.33
N GLU A 392 -8.79 -3.55 -33.29
CA GLU A 392 -10.04 -4.30 -33.47
C GLU A 392 -11.20 -3.38 -33.89
N HIS A 393 -12.33 -3.99 -34.21
CA HIS A 393 -13.51 -3.31 -34.74
C HIS A 393 -14.13 -2.21 -33.85
N LEU A 394 -13.87 -2.24 -32.53
CA LEU A 394 -14.39 -1.27 -31.56
C LEU A 394 -13.60 0.05 -31.53
N PHE A 395 -12.41 0.07 -32.11
CA PHE A 395 -11.50 1.22 -32.12
C PHE A 395 -11.21 1.67 -33.55
N ASP A 396 -11.02 2.97 -33.74
CA ASP A 396 -10.83 3.55 -35.08
C ASP A 396 -9.58 4.43 -35.21
N ASP A 397 -8.86 4.67 -34.12
CA ASP A 397 -7.63 5.47 -34.11
C ASP A 397 -6.72 5.08 -32.93
N TYR A 398 -5.42 5.35 -33.05
CA TYR A 398 -4.44 5.13 -31.97
C TYR A 398 -3.31 6.14 -32.04
N VAL A 399 -2.66 6.39 -30.90
CA VAL A 399 -1.50 7.28 -30.84
C VAL A 399 -0.54 6.87 -29.73
N PHE A 400 0.76 6.95 -29.99
CA PHE A 400 1.80 6.97 -28.97
C PHE A 400 2.16 8.43 -28.69
N LEU A 401 2.06 8.85 -27.43
CA LEU A 401 2.30 10.25 -27.03
C LEU A 401 3.23 10.34 -25.82
N PRO A 402 4.07 11.39 -25.75
CA PRO A 402 4.77 11.73 -24.53
C PRO A 402 3.79 11.91 -23.36
N TYR A 403 4.26 11.61 -22.16
CA TYR A 403 3.45 11.58 -20.93
C TYR A 403 2.46 12.75 -20.77
N GLU A 404 2.90 14.00 -20.94
CA GLU A 404 2.02 15.18 -20.75
C GLU A 404 0.91 15.24 -21.82
N ALA A 405 1.25 14.99 -23.09
CA ALA A 405 0.27 14.98 -24.17
C ALA A 405 -0.73 13.82 -24.03
N ALA A 406 -0.26 12.65 -23.56
CA ALA A 406 -1.12 11.52 -23.27
C ALA A 406 -2.12 11.85 -22.14
N LEU A 407 -1.69 12.56 -21.09
CA LEU A 407 -2.58 13.00 -20.01
C LEU A 407 -3.65 13.99 -20.51
N GLU A 408 -3.27 14.93 -21.38
CA GLU A 408 -4.21 15.88 -21.98
C GLU A 408 -5.24 15.19 -22.88
N LEU A 409 -4.81 14.20 -23.68
CA LEU A 409 -5.68 13.49 -24.61
C LEU A 409 -6.62 12.48 -23.93
N ALA A 410 -6.16 11.79 -22.90
CA ALA A 410 -6.96 10.77 -22.20
C ALA A 410 -8.31 11.35 -21.74
N SER A 411 -9.42 10.68 -22.07
CA SER A 411 -10.75 11.25 -21.92
C SER A 411 -11.28 11.25 -20.48
N PHE A 412 -10.85 10.30 -19.65
CA PHE A 412 -11.37 10.11 -18.30
C PHE A 412 -10.34 10.45 -17.23
N GLU A 413 -10.77 11.14 -16.18
CA GLU A 413 -9.89 11.49 -15.05
C GLU A 413 -9.35 10.26 -14.32
N ASN A 414 -10.12 9.16 -14.29
CA ASN A 414 -9.65 7.90 -13.72
C ASN A 414 -8.43 7.35 -14.47
N ASP A 415 -8.40 7.45 -15.79
CA ASP A 415 -7.27 7.01 -16.61
C ASP A 415 -6.07 7.96 -16.44
N ARG A 416 -6.30 9.28 -16.42
CA ARG A 416 -5.25 10.25 -16.10
C ARG A 416 -4.62 9.98 -14.73
N ARG A 417 -5.44 9.68 -13.73
CA ARG A 417 -4.98 9.33 -12.38
C ARG A 417 -4.09 8.10 -12.40
N ILE A 418 -4.49 7.04 -13.11
CA ILE A 418 -3.69 5.81 -13.19
C ILE A 418 -2.38 6.02 -13.96
N MET A 419 -2.38 6.86 -14.98
CA MET A 419 -1.16 7.26 -15.71
C MET A 419 -0.20 8.06 -14.82
N ARG A 420 -0.69 9.01 -14.00
CA ARG A 420 0.13 9.71 -12.99
C ARG A 420 0.73 8.74 -11.98
N GLN A 421 -0.03 7.76 -11.53
CA GLN A 421 0.44 6.73 -10.62
C GLN A 421 1.52 5.84 -11.27
N ALA A 422 1.35 5.48 -12.54
CA ALA A 422 2.33 4.71 -13.31
C ALA A 422 3.68 5.44 -13.40
N ALA A 423 3.67 6.72 -13.77
CA ALA A 423 4.87 7.53 -13.89
C ALA A 423 5.67 7.61 -12.57
N ARG A 424 4.97 7.68 -11.42
CA ARG A 424 5.62 7.67 -10.10
C ARG A 424 6.24 6.32 -9.75
N ILE A 425 5.51 5.22 -10.00
CA ILE A 425 5.97 3.86 -9.70
C ILE A 425 7.17 3.45 -10.56
N LEU A 426 7.25 3.92 -11.80
CA LEU A 426 8.35 3.63 -12.72
C LEU A 426 9.62 4.44 -12.41
N ARG A 427 9.48 5.62 -11.78
CA ARG A 427 10.60 6.46 -11.31
C ARG A 427 11.19 6.00 -9.96
N ALA A 428 10.51 5.09 -9.25
CA ALA A 428 10.86 4.56 -7.92
C ALA A 428 11.48 3.15 -7.96
#